data_AF-A0A2I1R338-F1
#
_entry.id   AF-A0A2I1R338-F1
#
_cell.length_a   1.000
_cell.length_b   1.000
_cell.length_c   1.000
_cell.angle_alpha   90.00
_cell.angle_beta   90.00
_cell.angle_gamma   90.00
#
_symmetry.space_group_name_H-M   'P 1'
#
loop_
_entity.id
_entity.type
_entity.pdbx_description
1 polymer ?
#
loop_
_entity_poly.entity_id
_entity_poly.type
_entity_poly.pdbx_seq_one_letter_code
_entity_poly.pdbx_strand_id
1 'polypeptide(L)'
;MSTPVSLGDIHTAPLYPSRNRRAASQGPTWALVESPARHLPADALPACTRNPDAWFPDRLSTARAGAGHAEMAACRHCPIRQACARVALDDTAHLTGIWAGIYISPPGSAGQKAVREAAIEQLRVIAHPASDR
;
A
#
# COMPACT_ATOMS: atom_id res chain seq x y z
N MET A 1 -0.24 -78.28 31.17
CA MET A 1 -0.62 -78.87 29.86
C MET A 1 0.05 -78.06 28.78
N SER A 2 0.83 -78.76 27.94
CA SER A 2 1.18 -78.53 26.54
C SER A 2 1.72 -77.17 26.06
N THR A 3 2.96 -77.28 25.55
CA THR A 3 3.73 -76.43 24.62
C THR A 3 3.05 -76.26 23.24
N PRO A 4 3.75 -75.77 22.20
CA PRO A 4 3.94 -74.37 21.77
C PRO A 4 3.29 -74.11 20.38
N VAL A 5 3.27 -72.89 19.86
CA VAL A 5 3.20 -72.67 18.40
C VAL A 5 4.05 -71.47 17.99
N SER A 6 5.04 -71.77 17.14
CA SER A 6 5.81 -70.84 16.31
C SER A 6 5.14 -70.63 14.95
N LEU A 7 5.53 -69.53 14.30
CA LEU A 7 5.75 -69.33 12.86
C LEU A 7 4.61 -69.58 11.84
N GLY A 8 4.55 -68.66 10.87
CA GLY A 8 3.83 -68.80 9.61
C GLY A 8 2.58 -67.92 9.55
N ASP A 9 2.25 -67.23 8.47
CA ASP A 9 2.87 -67.17 7.16
C ASP A 9 2.32 -65.94 6.41
N ILE A 10 3.09 -65.56 5.42
CA ILE A 10 2.86 -64.49 4.45
C ILE A 10 1.52 -64.71 3.73
N HIS A 11 0.63 -63.71 3.77
CA HIS A 11 -0.44 -63.59 2.79
C HIS A 11 -0.60 -62.15 2.28
N THR A 12 -0.01 -61.95 1.10
CA THR A 12 -0.66 -61.38 -0.09
C THR A 12 -1.32 -60.00 0.05
N ALA A 13 -0.59 -58.99 -0.43
CA ALA A 13 -1.14 -57.72 -0.84
C ALA A 13 -2.21 -57.89 -1.94
N PRO A 14 -3.37 -57.22 -1.85
CA PRO A 14 -4.13 -56.83 -3.02
C PRO A 14 -3.69 -55.45 -3.48
N LEU A 15 -3.08 -55.46 -4.66
CA LEU A 15 -2.90 -54.38 -5.62
C LEU A 15 -3.94 -53.25 -5.44
N TYR A 16 -3.52 -52.14 -4.84
CA TYR A 16 -4.25 -50.88 -5.00
C TYR A 16 -3.97 -50.38 -6.43
N PRO A 17 -5.00 -50.17 -7.27
CA PRO A 17 -4.78 -49.70 -8.61
C PRO A 17 -4.19 -48.28 -8.57
N SER A 18 -3.01 -48.16 -9.18
CA SER A 18 -2.36 -46.91 -9.57
C SER A 18 -3.35 -46.04 -10.35
N ARG A 19 -3.96 -45.07 -9.68
CA ARG A 19 -4.82 -44.07 -10.33
C ARG A 19 -3.93 -43.02 -10.98
N ASN A 20 -3.50 -43.35 -12.19
CA ASN A 20 -2.94 -42.45 -13.17
C ASN A 20 -3.92 -41.27 -13.36
N ARG A 21 -3.57 -40.09 -12.86
CA ARG A 21 -4.21 -38.82 -13.23
C ARG A 21 -3.16 -37.90 -13.82
N ARG A 22 -2.81 -38.17 -15.08
CA ARG A 22 -2.51 -37.09 -16.01
C ARG A 22 -3.84 -36.38 -16.31
N ALA A 23 -3.88 -35.09 -15.98
CA ALA A 23 -4.69 -34.02 -16.56
C ALA A 23 -5.13 -33.02 -15.48
N ALA A 24 -4.32 -31.99 -15.27
CA ALA A 24 -4.79 -30.68 -14.82
C ALA A 24 -3.84 -29.62 -15.41
N SER A 25 -3.71 -29.63 -16.73
CA SER A 25 -3.34 -28.42 -17.46
C SER A 25 -4.49 -27.44 -17.34
N GLN A 26 -4.17 -26.21 -16.93
CA GLN A 26 -5.00 -24.98 -16.89
C GLN A 26 -5.53 -24.62 -15.50
N GLY A 27 -4.65 -24.02 -14.68
CA GLY A 27 -5.10 -23.01 -13.74
C GLY A 27 -5.71 -21.82 -14.52
N PRO A 28 -6.63 -21.05 -13.90
CA PRO A 28 -7.37 -20.03 -14.63
C PRO A 28 -6.42 -18.93 -15.15
N THR A 29 -6.59 -18.56 -16.42
CA THR A 29 -5.72 -17.63 -17.16
C THR A 29 -5.63 -16.23 -16.57
N TRP A 30 -6.52 -15.86 -15.62
CA TRP A 30 -6.42 -14.59 -14.90
C TRP A 30 -5.24 -14.53 -13.92
N ALA A 31 -4.65 -15.67 -13.54
CA ALA A 31 -3.47 -15.72 -12.66
C ALA A 31 -2.17 -15.22 -13.35
N LEU A 32 -2.22 -14.92 -14.66
CA LEU A 32 -1.11 -14.36 -15.45
C LEU A 32 -1.30 -12.88 -15.80
N VAL A 33 -2.21 -12.16 -15.15
CA VAL A 33 -2.04 -10.71 -15.07
C VAL A 33 -0.85 -10.47 -14.14
N GLU A 34 0.34 -10.44 -14.72
CA GLU A 34 1.51 -9.84 -14.10
C GLU A 34 1.11 -8.45 -13.64
N SER A 35 0.84 -8.33 -12.34
CA SER A 35 0.68 -7.03 -11.72
C SER A 35 1.97 -6.25 -12.01
N PRO A 36 1.90 -5.08 -12.67
CA PRO A 36 3.09 -4.28 -13.01
C PRO A 36 3.83 -3.73 -11.77
N ALA A 37 3.42 -4.11 -10.56
CA ALA A 37 4.05 -3.77 -9.30
C ALA A 37 5.36 -4.53 -9.03
N ARG A 38 5.72 -5.54 -9.82
CA ARG A 38 7.02 -6.23 -9.67
C ARG A 38 8.11 -5.41 -10.35
N HIS A 39 8.92 -4.73 -9.54
CA HIS A 39 10.14 -3.95 -9.85
C HIS A 39 10.06 -2.42 -9.67
N LEU A 40 9.30 -1.94 -8.70
CA LEU A 40 9.66 -0.68 -8.05
C LEU A 40 10.77 -1.01 -7.02
N PRO A 41 12.00 -0.46 -7.13
CA PRO A 41 13.03 -0.64 -6.11
C PRO A 41 12.47 -0.21 -4.74
N ALA A 42 13.02 -0.70 -3.63
CA ALA A 42 12.52 -0.35 -2.29
C ALA A 42 12.54 1.18 -2.02
N ASP A 43 13.31 1.94 -2.81
CA ASP A 43 13.38 3.40 -2.84
C ASP A 43 12.29 4.07 -3.70
N ALA A 44 11.50 3.29 -4.45
CA ALA A 44 10.41 3.77 -5.26
C ALA A 44 9.04 3.62 -4.57
N LEU A 45 9.01 3.06 -3.35
CA LEU A 45 7.85 3.18 -2.48
C LEU A 45 7.77 4.62 -1.94
N PRO A 46 6.58 5.25 -1.96
CA PRO A 46 6.41 6.58 -1.41
C PRO A 46 6.87 6.63 0.04
N ALA A 47 7.69 7.61 0.41
CA ALA A 47 8.25 7.75 1.76
C ALA A 47 7.15 7.74 2.85
N CYS A 48 5.94 8.20 2.49
CA CYS A 48 4.79 8.21 3.38
C CYS A 48 4.24 6.85 3.80
N THR A 49 4.60 5.77 3.10
CA THR A 49 4.16 4.42 3.45
C THR A 49 4.95 3.80 4.60
N ARG A 50 6.16 4.29 4.89
CA ARG A 50 7.05 3.71 5.91
C ARG A 50 6.68 4.12 7.33
N ASN A 51 6.18 5.34 7.50
CA ASN A 51 5.72 5.88 8.78
C ASN A 51 4.55 6.85 8.52
N PRO A 52 3.29 6.37 8.49
CA PRO A 52 2.13 7.20 8.18
C PRO A 52 1.90 8.35 9.18
N ASP A 53 2.18 8.15 10.46
CA ASP A 53 1.87 9.13 11.50
C ASP A 53 2.71 10.41 11.38
N ALA A 54 3.93 10.32 10.83
CA ALA A 54 4.79 11.48 10.58
C ALA A 54 4.16 12.51 9.63
N TRP A 55 3.20 12.10 8.78
CA TRP A 55 2.55 12.95 7.79
C TRP A 55 1.33 13.69 8.34
N PHE A 56 0.99 13.47 9.61
CA PHE A 56 -0.10 14.13 10.31
C PHE A 56 0.43 14.81 11.57
N PRO A 57 1.23 15.90 11.43
CA PRO A 57 1.90 16.51 12.57
C PRO A 57 0.92 16.97 13.66
N ASP A 58 -0.30 17.38 13.32
CA ASP A 58 -1.32 17.75 14.31
C ASP A 58 -1.83 16.61 15.18
N ARG A 59 -1.66 15.35 14.73
CA ARG A 59 -2.02 14.15 15.51
C ARG A 59 -0.92 13.78 16.50
N LEU A 60 0.28 14.31 16.32
CA LEU A 60 1.39 14.11 17.24
C LEU A 60 1.33 15.21 18.30
N SER A 61 1.07 14.83 19.55
CA SER A 61 0.92 15.73 20.72
C SER A 61 2.15 16.61 21.01
N THR A 62 3.24 16.45 20.26
CA THR A 62 4.51 17.19 20.40
C THR A 62 4.86 18.02 19.17
N ALA A 63 3.89 18.41 18.32
CA ALA A 63 4.13 19.23 17.14
C ALA A 63 4.88 20.53 17.50
N ARG A 64 6.19 20.55 17.26
CA ARG A 64 7.03 21.74 17.41
C ARG A 64 6.82 22.66 16.22
N ALA A 65 7.06 23.95 16.40
CA ALA A 65 7.17 24.89 15.27
C ALA A 65 8.20 24.34 14.27
N GLY A 66 7.76 24.08 13.04
CA GLY A 66 8.57 23.46 11.98
C GLY A 66 8.48 21.94 11.83
N ALA A 67 7.65 21.26 12.63
CA ALA A 67 7.28 19.87 12.37
C ALA A 67 6.62 19.77 10.97
N GLY A 68 7.03 18.78 10.17
CA GLY A 68 6.52 18.60 8.81
C GLY A 68 7.39 19.16 7.69
N HIS A 69 8.44 19.96 7.96
CA HIS A 69 9.29 20.49 6.88
C HIS A 69 10.08 19.42 6.13
N ALA A 70 10.63 18.45 6.85
CA ALA A 70 11.38 17.34 6.26
C ALA A 70 10.45 16.43 5.44
N GLU A 71 9.26 16.16 5.96
CA GLU A 71 8.21 15.37 5.32
C GLU A 71 7.73 16.08 4.05
N MET A 72 7.42 17.38 4.13
CA MET A 72 7.07 18.19 2.96
C MET A 72 8.17 18.14 1.89
N ALA A 73 9.46 18.23 2.28
CA ALA A 73 10.58 18.11 1.35
C ALA A 73 10.65 16.73 0.69
N ALA A 74 10.53 15.65 1.48
CA ALA A 74 10.50 14.28 0.95
C ALA A 74 9.32 14.08 -0.02
N CYS A 75 8.15 14.62 0.29
CA CYS A 75 6.98 14.56 -0.58
C CYS A 75 7.18 15.27 -1.92
N ARG A 76 7.95 16.37 -1.95
CA ARG A 76 8.26 17.10 -3.19
C ARG A 76 9.10 16.28 -4.18
N HIS A 77 9.90 15.34 -3.68
CA HIS A 77 10.71 14.43 -4.49
C HIS A 77 10.03 13.08 -4.77
N CYS A 78 8.80 12.87 -4.30
CA CYS A 78 8.11 11.60 -4.45
C CYS A 78 7.66 11.39 -5.91
N PRO A 79 7.97 10.24 -6.54
CA PRO A 79 7.64 10.00 -7.95
C PRO A 79 6.13 10.00 -8.24
N ILE A 80 5.29 9.71 -7.22
CA ILE A 80 3.84 9.73 -7.35
C ILE A 80 3.20 11.06 -6.95
N ARG A 81 3.98 12.14 -6.77
CA ARG A 81 3.49 13.42 -6.22
C ARG A 81 2.23 13.95 -6.91
N GLN A 82 2.18 13.88 -8.24
CA GLN A 82 1.01 14.32 -9.01
C GLN A 82 -0.23 13.45 -8.73
N ALA A 83 -0.05 12.12 -8.67
CA ALA A 83 -1.13 11.20 -8.35
C ALA A 83 -1.62 11.37 -6.91
N CYS A 84 -0.69 11.59 -5.97
CA CYS A 84 -0.99 11.90 -4.57
C CYS A 84 -1.85 13.17 -4.44
N ALA A 85 -1.54 14.23 -5.21
CA ALA A 85 -2.36 15.44 -5.23
C ALA A 85 -3.77 15.20 -5.77
N ARG A 86 -3.93 14.38 -6.82
CA ARG A 86 -5.26 14.00 -7.34
C ARG A 86 -6.09 13.25 -6.29
N VAL A 87 -5.51 12.23 -5.66
CA VAL A 87 -6.19 11.46 -4.60
C VAL A 87 -6.58 12.34 -3.42
N ALA A 88 -5.73 13.29 -3.02
CA ALA A 88 -6.05 14.24 -1.97
C ALA A 88 -7.31 15.09 -2.27
N LEU A 89 -7.56 15.37 -3.55
CA LEU A 89 -8.69 16.18 -3.99
C LEU A 89 -10.01 15.40 -4.07
N ASP A 90 -9.98 14.07 -4.00
CA ASP A 90 -11.19 13.23 -4.02
C ASP A 90 -12.07 13.45 -2.78
N ASP A 91 -11.48 13.76 -1.63
CA ASP A 91 -12.19 14.08 -0.39
C ASP A 91 -11.56 15.27 0.33
N THR A 92 -11.79 16.46 -0.22
CA THR A 92 -11.34 17.72 0.38
C THR A 92 -12.07 18.09 1.67
N ALA A 93 -13.10 17.36 2.12
CA ALA A 93 -13.77 17.66 3.39
C ALA A 93 -12.97 17.11 4.58
N HIS A 94 -12.41 15.90 4.44
CA HIS A 94 -11.65 15.23 5.49
C HIS A 94 -10.12 15.34 5.31
N LEU A 95 -9.67 15.97 4.22
CA LEU A 95 -8.26 16.17 3.93
C LEU A 95 -7.54 16.97 5.03
N THR A 96 -6.52 16.35 5.64
CA THR A 96 -5.65 16.91 6.68
C THR A 96 -4.24 16.32 6.56
N GLY A 97 -3.23 16.99 7.11
CA GLY A 97 -1.83 16.52 7.09
C GLY A 97 -1.08 16.92 5.82
N ILE A 98 0.04 16.25 5.54
CA ILE A 98 0.95 16.59 4.44
C ILE A 98 0.64 15.74 3.21
N TRP A 99 0.28 16.40 2.11
CA TRP A 99 -0.05 15.77 0.82
C TRP A 99 0.69 16.46 -0.30
N ALA A 100 1.34 15.69 -1.18
CA ALA A 100 2.13 16.20 -2.31
C ALA A 100 3.12 17.34 -1.95
N GLY A 101 3.55 17.40 -0.69
CA GLY A 101 4.49 18.39 -0.16
C GLY A 101 3.85 19.68 0.35
N ILE A 102 2.52 19.69 0.47
CA ILE A 102 1.69 20.78 0.97
C ILE A 102 1.05 20.34 2.29
N TYR A 103 1.09 21.19 3.31
CA TYR A 103 0.42 20.93 4.58
C TYR A 103 -1.03 21.45 4.54
N ILE A 104 -1.98 20.59 4.89
CA ILE A 104 -3.41 20.86 4.96
C ILE A 104 -3.82 20.90 6.43
N SER A 105 -4.09 22.11 6.92
CA SER A 105 -4.56 22.33 8.29
C SER A 105 -5.89 21.61 8.56
N PRO A 106 -6.12 21.13 9.79
CA PRO A 106 -7.43 20.65 10.22
C PRO A 106 -8.49 21.77 10.12
N PRO A 107 -9.78 21.41 10.00
CA PRO A 107 -10.86 22.39 10.07
C PRO A 107 -10.82 23.14 11.41
N GLY A 108 -11.14 24.44 11.38
CA GLY A 108 -11.05 25.29 12.56
C GLY A 108 -11.42 26.75 12.30
N SER A 109 -10.69 27.66 12.93
CA SER A 109 -10.90 29.12 12.86
C SER A 109 -10.93 29.66 11.43
N ALA A 110 -11.50 30.86 11.24
CA ALA A 110 -11.57 31.52 9.93
C ALA A 110 -10.18 31.68 9.27
N GLY A 111 -9.12 31.94 10.06
CA GLY A 111 -7.75 31.97 9.56
C GLY A 111 -7.26 30.61 9.06
N GLN A 112 -7.58 29.52 9.77
CA GLN A 112 -7.26 28.16 9.33
C GLN A 112 -8.03 27.78 8.05
N LYS A 113 -9.28 28.25 7.90
CA LYS A 113 -10.07 28.05 6.68
C LYS A 113 -9.38 28.66 5.46
N ALA A 114 -8.96 29.92 5.53
CA ALA A 114 -8.29 30.60 4.42
C ALA A 114 -6.95 29.92 4.04
N VAL A 115 -6.13 29.56 5.04
CA VAL A 115 -4.87 28.82 4.82
C VAL A 115 -5.14 27.47 4.15
N ARG A 116 -6.17 26.75 4.61
CA ARG A 116 -6.58 25.46 4.04
C ARG A 116 -7.05 25.59 2.60
N GLU A 117 -7.86 26.60 2.29
CA GLU A 117 -8.34 26.87 0.93
C GLU A 117 -7.17 27.16 -0.03
N ALA A 118 -6.20 27.98 0.39
CA ALA A 118 -4.99 28.25 -0.39
C ALA A 118 -4.16 26.98 -0.61
N ALA A 119 -4.04 26.13 0.40
CA ALA A 119 -3.30 24.88 0.29
C ALA A 119 -3.98 23.87 -0.65
N ILE A 120 -5.31 23.80 -0.64
CA ILE A 120 -6.09 22.99 -1.59
C ILE A 120 -5.89 23.50 -3.02
N GLU A 121 -5.83 24.81 -3.23
CA GLU A 121 -5.55 25.38 -4.56
C GLU A 121 -4.16 24.98 -5.07
N GLN A 122 -3.14 24.98 -4.21
CA GLN A 122 -1.81 24.47 -4.56
C GLN A 122 -1.86 22.98 -4.97
N LEU A 123 -2.67 22.16 -4.31
CA LEU A 123 -2.87 20.76 -4.71
C LEU A 123 -3.49 20.65 -6.11
N ARG A 124 -4.43 21.52 -6.48
CA ARG A 124 -5.02 21.52 -7.84
C ARG A 124 -3.98 21.80 -8.91
N VAL A 125 -3.10 22.78 -8.69
CA VAL A 125 -1.99 23.10 -9.60
C VAL A 125 -1.04 21.90 -9.74
N ILE A 126 -0.76 21.19 -8.65
CA ILE A 126 0.11 20.01 -8.68
C ILE A 126 -0.56 18.84 -9.40
N ALA A 127 -1.86 18.61 -9.15
CA ALA A 127 -2.62 17.50 -9.72
C ALA A 127 -2.76 17.62 -11.25
N HIS A 128 -2.95 18.85 -11.71
CA HIS A 128 -3.18 19.21 -13.11
C HIS A 128 -2.21 20.32 -13.52
N PRO A 129 -0.90 20.00 -13.63
CA PRO A 129 0.03 20.97 -14.18
C PRO A 129 -0.48 21.36 -15.56
N ALA A 130 -0.50 22.65 -15.86
CA ALA A 130 -0.82 23.11 -17.20
C ALA A 130 0.11 22.34 -18.16
N SER A 131 -0.46 21.53 -19.05
CA SER A 131 0.31 20.87 -20.09
C SER A 131 0.97 21.98 -20.90
N ASP A 132 2.28 22.14 -20.74
CA ASP A 132 3.06 23.06 -21.56
C ASP A 132 2.85 22.64 -23.02
N ARG A 133 2.40 23.60 -23.83
CA ARG A 133 2.14 23.47 -25.27
C ARG A 133 3.43 23.66 -26.05
#